data_AF-A0A7C5KJM7-F1
#
_entry.id   AF-A0A7C5KJM7-F1
#
_cell.length_a   1.000
_cell.length_b   1.000
_cell.length_c   1.000
_cell.angle_alpha   90.00
_cell.angle_beta   90.00
_cell.angle_gamma   90.00
#
_symmetry.space_group_name_H-M   'P 1'
#
loop_
_entity.id
_entity.type
_entity.pdbx_description
1 polymer ?
#
loop_
_entity_poly.entity_id
_entity_poly.type
_entity_poly.pdbx_seq_one_letter_code
_entity_poly.pdbx_strand_id
1 'polypeptide(L)'
;MTGEKTTAEKGLGGSSSEGSFFRLTDAHQAQKNLFHRHQCCLVDRDPDQAMRLLREYRAMLLRHMRDEEEILLPIYERGVIQAGGKPEYFVQEHRKLLDFLDRIKDAMGALAEAEGPDWYQSLFEVLDLETTFKNIGEHHEAREEQFLFPGLDLLLEGEERAEVLARCESLKRESLKGESLKGESLKGES
;
A
#
# COMPACT_ATOMS: atom_id res chain seq x y z
N MET A 1 -49.82 -26.92 20.78
CA MET A 1 -49.54 -27.39 19.41
C MET A 1 -49.52 -26.18 18.50
N THR A 2 -48.42 -26.04 17.75
CA THR A 2 -48.23 -25.28 16.48
C THR A 2 -48.63 -23.79 16.51
N GLY A 3 -47.75 -22.80 16.49
CA GLY A 3 -46.39 -22.72 15.98
C GLY A 3 -46.40 -21.98 14.64
N GLU A 4 -46.13 -20.67 14.65
CA GLU A 4 -45.67 -19.91 13.47
C GLU A 4 -45.06 -18.59 13.94
N LYS A 5 -43.72 -18.57 14.06
CA LYS A 5 -42.93 -17.34 14.08
C LYS A 5 -42.05 -17.38 12.85
N THR A 6 -42.50 -16.69 11.82
CA THR A 6 -41.74 -16.42 10.60
C THR A 6 -40.75 -15.30 10.91
N THR A 7 -39.55 -15.63 11.34
CA THR A 7 -38.42 -14.69 11.31
C THR A 7 -37.79 -14.77 9.94
N ALA A 8 -38.00 -13.71 9.16
CA ALA A 8 -37.31 -13.48 7.90
C ALA A 8 -35.81 -13.33 8.18
N GLU A 9 -35.04 -14.35 7.81
CA GLU A 9 -33.63 -14.21 7.49
C GLU A 9 -33.54 -13.30 6.24
N LYS A 10 -33.03 -12.09 6.42
CA LYS A 10 -32.61 -11.23 5.30
C LYS A 10 -31.10 -11.28 5.23
N GLY A 11 -30.64 -11.77 4.09
CA GLY A 11 -29.30 -12.26 3.82
C GLY A 11 -28.15 -11.34 4.21
N LEU A 12 -27.13 -11.97 4.78
CA LEU A 12 -25.76 -11.55 4.58
C LEU A 12 -25.48 -11.68 3.06
N GLY A 13 -25.58 -10.56 2.35
CA GLY A 13 -25.02 -10.45 1.02
C GLY A 13 -23.51 -10.62 1.14
N GLY A 14 -23.01 -11.78 0.71
CA GLY A 14 -21.58 -11.99 0.53
C GLY A 14 -21.08 -11.00 -0.52
N SER A 15 -20.47 -9.91 -0.06
CA SER A 15 -19.68 -9.03 -0.91
C SER A 15 -18.52 -9.86 -1.44
N SER A 16 -18.59 -10.24 -2.72
CA SER A 16 -17.46 -10.78 -3.46
C SER A 16 -16.29 -9.79 -3.35
N SER A 17 -15.13 -10.25 -2.89
CA SER A 17 -13.92 -9.43 -2.67
C SER A 17 -13.48 -8.62 -3.91
N GLU A 18 -13.87 -9.06 -5.11
CA GLU A 18 -13.58 -8.39 -6.39
C GLU A 18 -14.15 -6.96 -6.50
N GLY A 19 -15.17 -6.62 -5.70
CA GLY A 19 -15.81 -5.32 -5.70
C GLY A 19 -15.67 -4.54 -4.40
N SER A 20 -14.70 -4.86 -3.53
CA SER A 20 -14.51 -4.15 -2.26
C SER A 20 -13.32 -3.20 -2.32
N PHE A 21 -13.38 -2.10 -1.56
CA PHE A 21 -12.21 -1.21 -1.38
C PHE A 21 -11.01 -1.88 -0.70
N PHE A 22 -11.22 -3.02 -0.03
CA PHE A 22 -10.12 -3.84 0.50
C PHE A 22 -9.16 -4.35 -0.58
N ARG A 23 -9.53 -4.30 -1.86
CA ARG A 23 -8.58 -4.58 -2.96
C ARG A 23 -7.38 -3.63 -2.99
N LEU A 24 -7.49 -2.44 -2.41
CA LEU A 24 -6.35 -1.52 -2.29
C LEU A 24 -5.24 -2.09 -1.39
N THR A 25 -5.53 -3.11 -0.57
CA THR A 25 -4.49 -3.84 0.18
C THR A 25 -3.52 -4.59 -0.74
N ASP A 26 -3.89 -4.90 -1.98
CA ASP A 26 -2.97 -5.44 -3.00
C ASP A 26 -1.82 -4.44 -3.28
N ALA A 27 -2.12 -3.13 -3.28
CA ALA A 27 -1.11 -2.09 -3.42
C ALA A 27 -0.17 -2.05 -2.20
N HIS A 28 -0.68 -2.22 -0.98
CA HIS A 28 0.15 -2.33 0.22
C HIS A 28 1.07 -3.55 0.15
N GLN A 29 0.57 -4.70 -0.29
CA GLN A 29 1.39 -5.91 -0.43
C GLN A 29 2.50 -5.72 -1.47
N ALA A 30 2.19 -5.06 -2.59
CA ALA A 30 3.20 -4.69 -3.59
C ALA A 30 4.25 -3.73 -3.00
N GLN A 31 3.84 -2.78 -2.16
CA GLN A 31 4.72 -1.85 -1.46
C GLN A 31 5.65 -2.59 -0.49
N LYS A 32 5.10 -3.47 0.35
CA LYS A 32 5.86 -4.32 1.28
C LYS A 32 6.89 -5.19 0.55
N ASN A 33 6.49 -5.83 -0.54
CA ASN A 33 7.38 -6.67 -1.35
C ASN A 33 8.54 -5.85 -1.95
N LEU A 34 8.27 -4.63 -2.43
CA LEU A 34 9.29 -3.76 -2.99
C LEU A 34 10.25 -3.24 -1.92
N PHE A 35 9.72 -2.87 -0.76
CA PHE A 35 10.52 -2.42 0.38
C PHE A 35 11.39 -3.55 0.94
N HIS A 36 10.86 -4.78 1.03
CA HIS A 36 11.66 -5.94 1.43
C HIS A 36 12.84 -6.18 0.47
N ARG A 37 12.61 -6.07 -0.85
CA ARG A 37 13.69 -6.19 -1.85
C ARG A 37 14.74 -5.09 -1.67
N HIS A 38 14.34 -3.87 -1.32
CA HIS A 38 15.26 -2.79 -0.96
C HIS A 38 16.16 -3.22 0.22
N GLN A 39 15.57 -3.75 1.30
CA GLN A 39 16.32 -4.21 2.47
C GLN A 39 17.26 -5.38 2.16
N CYS A 40 16.87 -6.32 1.29
CA CYS A 40 17.77 -7.37 0.82
C CYS A 40 19.03 -6.79 0.16
N CYS A 41 18.87 -5.78 -0.71
CA CYS A 41 20.01 -5.12 -1.34
C CYS A 41 20.94 -4.42 -0.33
N LEU A 42 20.41 -3.88 0.77
CA LEU A 42 21.24 -3.32 1.85
C LEU A 42 22.12 -4.39 2.50
N VAL A 43 21.54 -5.55 2.81
CA VAL A 43 22.26 -6.69 3.42
C VAL A 43 23.30 -7.25 2.45
N ASP A 44 22.97 -7.31 1.16
CA ASP A 44 23.86 -7.78 0.09
C ASP A 44 24.95 -6.76 -0.31
N ARG A 45 25.01 -5.60 0.38
CA ARG A 45 25.96 -4.50 0.11
C ARG A 45 25.84 -3.90 -1.29
N ASP A 46 24.62 -3.81 -1.80
CA ASP A 46 24.29 -3.12 -3.05
C ASP A 46 23.46 -1.85 -2.75
N PRO A 47 24.08 -0.79 -2.20
CA PRO A 47 23.38 0.44 -1.85
C PRO A 47 22.79 1.15 -3.09
N ASP A 48 23.37 0.94 -4.27
CA ASP A 48 22.88 1.51 -5.52
C ASP A 48 21.53 0.88 -5.92
N GLN A 49 21.44 -0.45 -5.91
CA GLN A 49 20.18 -1.13 -6.19
C GLN A 49 19.14 -0.88 -5.09
N ALA A 50 19.57 -0.82 -3.83
CA ALA A 50 18.70 -0.42 -2.73
C ALA A 50 18.12 0.97 -3.00
N MET A 51 18.94 1.99 -3.28
CA MET A 51 18.46 3.35 -3.60
C MET A 51 17.50 3.38 -4.79
N ARG A 52 17.75 2.59 -5.84
CA ARG A 52 16.80 2.45 -6.97
C ARG A 52 15.43 1.93 -6.51
N LEU A 53 15.40 0.87 -5.71
CA LEU A 53 14.16 0.28 -5.20
C LEU A 53 13.42 1.23 -4.24
N LEU A 54 14.14 2.01 -3.43
CA LEU A 54 13.55 3.02 -2.54
C LEU A 54 12.85 4.12 -3.35
N ARG A 55 13.44 4.56 -4.47
CA ARG A 55 12.83 5.54 -5.38
C ARG A 55 11.57 4.97 -6.05
N GLU A 56 11.62 3.71 -6.48
CA GLU A 56 10.44 3.03 -7.02
C GLU A 56 9.33 2.88 -5.98
N TYR A 57 9.70 2.56 -4.73
CA TYR A 57 8.78 2.48 -3.60
C TYR A 57 8.12 3.83 -3.34
N ARG A 58 8.90 4.91 -3.23
CA ARG A 58 8.37 6.27 -3.04
C ARG A 58 7.40 6.66 -4.15
N ALA A 59 7.72 6.36 -5.41
CA ALA A 59 6.82 6.64 -6.53
C ALA A 59 5.50 5.85 -6.45
N MET A 60 5.52 4.64 -5.88
CA MET A 60 4.32 3.83 -5.68
C MET A 60 3.48 4.32 -4.51
N LEU A 61 4.13 4.70 -3.40
CA LEU A 61 3.46 5.30 -2.25
C LEU A 61 2.78 6.61 -2.63
N LEU A 62 3.41 7.47 -3.43
CA LEU A 62 2.80 8.72 -3.89
C LEU A 62 1.55 8.49 -4.75
N ARG A 63 1.50 7.42 -5.57
CA ARG A 63 0.30 7.07 -6.32
C ARG A 63 -0.82 6.57 -5.41
N HIS A 64 -0.49 5.75 -4.40
CA HIS A 64 -1.43 5.33 -3.37
C HIS A 64 -2.04 6.54 -2.65
N MET A 65 -1.20 7.40 -2.08
CA MET A 65 -1.62 8.63 -1.41
C MET A 65 -2.50 9.51 -2.30
N ARG A 66 -2.15 9.61 -3.59
CA ARG A 66 -2.93 10.38 -4.56
C ARG A 66 -4.33 9.80 -4.79
N ASP A 67 -4.42 8.48 -4.96
CA ASP A 67 -5.73 7.83 -5.10
C ASP A 67 -6.59 8.11 -3.86
N GLU A 68 -6.00 8.02 -2.67
CA GLU A 68 -6.73 8.31 -1.43
C GLU A 68 -7.15 9.77 -1.33
N GLU A 69 -6.20 10.70 -1.44
CA GLU A 69 -6.45 12.12 -1.19
C GLU A 69 -7.30 12.79 -2.29
N GLU A 70 -7.11 12.43 -3.55
CA GLU A 70 -7.83 13.06 -4.67
C GLU A 70 -9.17 12.38 -4.99
N ILE A 71 -9.35 11.11 -4.60
CA ILE A 71 -10.53 10.32 -4.99
C ILE A 71 -11.29 9.82 -3.77
N LEU A 72 -10.64 9.08 -2.87
CA LEU A 72 -11.34 8.31 -1.83
C LEU A 72 -11.78 9.16 -0.64
N LEU A 73 -10.88 9.97 -0.08
CA LEU A 73 -11.17 10.82 1.08
C LEU A 73 -12.33 11.79 0.80
N PRO A 74 -12.40 12.50 -0.35
CA PRO A 74 -13.55 13.36 -0.66
C PRO A 74 -14.89 12.61 -0.72
N ILE A 75 -14.88 11.34 -1.15
CA ILE A 75 -16.08 10.50 -1.19
C ILE A 75 -16.46 10.04 0.22
N TYR A 76 -15.47 9.60 0.98
CA TYR A 76 -15.63 9.12 2.35
C TYR A 76 -16.16 10.21 3.28
N GLU A 77 -15.76 11.47 3.08
CA GLU A 77 -16.29 12.67 3.75
C GLU A 77 -17.80 12.88 3.58
N ARG A 78 -18.43 12.28 2.56
CA ARG A 78 -19.89 12.34 2.37
C ARG A 78 -20.65 11.52 3.43
N GLY A 79 -19.97 10.59 4.11
CA GLY A 79 -20.56 9.68 5.09
C GLY A 79 -20.43 10.13 6.55
N VAL A 80 -20.79 9.21 7.46
CA VAL A 80 -20.64 9.42 8.90
C VAL A 80 -19.22 9.09 9.32
N ILE A 81 -18.45 10.10 9.70
CA ILE A 81 -17.04 9.97 10.07
C ILE A 81 -16.90 9.51 11.53
N GLN A 82 -16.23 8.37 11.73
CA GLN A 82 -15.93 7.82 13.05
C GLN A 82 -14.72 8.53 13.70
N ALA A 83 -14.67 8.55 15.04
CA ALA A 83 -13.72 9.36 15.80
C ALA A 83 -12.21 9.03 15.59
N GLY A 84 -11.87 7.91 14.94
CA GLY A 84 -10.50 7.55 14.55
C GLY A 84 -10.22 7.61 13.04
N GLY A 85 -11.24 7.84 12.22
CA GLY A 85 -11.15 7.81 10.77
C GLY A 85 -11.35 9.19 10.17
N LYS A 86 -10.85 10.26 10.79
CA LYS A 86 -10.94 11.60 10.20
C LYS A 86 -9.96 11.74 9.02
N PRO A 87 -10.37 12.32 7.87
CA PRO A 87 -9.51 12.52 6.70
C PRO A 87 -8.15 13.17 7.02
N GLU A 88 -8.12 14.10 7.98
CA GLU A 88 -6.89 14.78 8.36
C GLU A 88 -5.86 13.86 9.01
N TYR A 89 -6.26 12.72 9.59
CA TYR A 89 -5.33 11.75 10.15
C TYR A 89 -4.57 11.00 9.06
N PHE A 90 -5.25 10.57 7.99
CA PHE A 90 -4.62 9.92 6.84
C PHE A 90 -3.59 10.86 6.19
N VAL A 91 -3.98 12.11 5.90
CA VAL A 91 -3.08 13.12 5.31
C VAL A 91 -1.88 13.42 6.22
N GLN A 92 -2.06 13.45 7.55
CA GLN A 92 -0.95 13.65 8.48
C GLN A 92 -0.01 12.44 8.54
N GLU A 93 -0.54 11.22 8.47
CA GLU A 93 0.25 9.99 8.39
C GLU A 93 1.03 9.94 7.08
N HIS A 94 0.43 10.33 5.96
CA HIS A 94 1.12 10.45 4.66
C HIS A 94 2.32 11.39 4.72
N ARG A 95 2.15 12.58 5.31
CA ARG A 95 3.26 13.52 5.48
C ARG A 95 4.40 12.92 6.31
N LYS A 96 4.07 12.25 7.42
CA LYS A 96 5.08 11.57 8.26
C LYS A 96 5.82 10.46 7.50
N LEU A 97 5.11 9.68 6.70
CA LEU A 97 5.71 8.64 5.87
C LEU A 97 6.70 9.24 4.85
N LEU A 98 6.31 10.33 4.18
CA LEU A 98 7.18 11.02 3.22
C LEU A 98 8.42 11.63 3.90
N ASP A 99 8.24 12.27 5.06
CA ASP A 99 9.35 12.83 5.85
C ASP A 99 10.36 11.75 6.26
N PHE A 100 9.89 10.58 6.69
CA PHE A 100 10.77 9.47 7.02
C PHE A 100 11.46 8.88 5.79
N LEU A 101 10.78 8.78 4.64
CA LEU A 101 11.43 8.36 3.40
C LEU A 101 12.54 9.31 2.95
N ASP A 102 12.36 10.63 3.14
CA ASP A 102 13.42 11.59 2.84
C ASP A 102 14.61 11.42 3.78
N ARG A 103 14.38 11.17 5.07
CA ARG A 103 15.45 10.84 6.03
C ARG A 103 16.18 9.54 5.70
N ILE A 104 15.45 8.49 5.30
CA ILE A 104 16.04 7.22 4.84
C ILE A 104 16.89 7.46 3.59
N LYS A 105 16.38 8.23 2.63
CA LYS A 105 17.12 8.58 1.41
C LYS A 105 18.43 9.31 1.72
N ASP A 106 18.41 10.23 2.67
CA ASP A 106 19.60 10.98 3.07
C ASP A 106 20.61 10.08 3.81
N ALA A 107 20.15 9.21 4.72
CA ALA A 107 20.99 8.20 5.39
C ALA A 107 21.60 7.19 4.41
N MET A 108 20.84 6.80 3.38
CA MET A 108 21.33 5.98 2.27
C MET A 108 22.44 6.67 1.47
N GLY A 109 22.38 8.00 1.34
CA GLY A 109 23.46 8.79 0.74
C GLY A 109 24.75 8.70 1.56
N ALA A 110 24.65 8.78 2.88
CA ALA A 110 25.80 8.60 3.76
C ALA A 110 26.35 7.16 3.71
N LEU A 111 25.47 6.15 3.66
CA LEU A 111 25.85 4.74 3.52
C LEU A 111 26.66 4.47 2.25
N ALA A 112 26.30 5.12 1.14
CA ALA A 112 26.99 4.92 -0.14
C ALA A 112 28.45 5.42 -0.13
N GLU A 113 28.76 6.41 0.72
CA GLU A 113 30.10 6.99 0.88
C GLU A 113 30.90 6.33 2.02
N ALA A 114 30.27 5.48 2.83
CA ALA A 114 30.88 4.85 3.99
C ALA A 114 31.70 3.61 3.61
N GLU A 115 32.88 3.47 4.24
CA GLU A 115 33.80 2.36 3.98
C GLU A 115 34.20 1.64 5.29
N GLY A 116 34.69 0.41 5.16
CA GLY A 116 35.25 -0.33 6.29
C GLY A 116 34.24 -0.53 7.44
N PRO A 117 34.65 -0.34 8.71
CA PRO A 117 33.75 -0.45 9.86
C PRO A 117 32.58 0.55 9.86
N ASP A 118 32.79 1.76 9.34
CA ASP A 118 31.79 2.84 9.35
C ASP A 118 30.59 2.49 8.46
N TRP A 119 30.80 1.66 7.43
CA TRP A 119 29.71 1.13 6.60
C TRP A 119 28.63 0.43 7.43
N TYR A 120 29.02 -0.37 8.43
CA TYR A 120 28.05 -1.05 9.29
C TYR A 120 27.28 -0.09 10.17
N GLN A 121 27.95 0.97 10.67
CA GLN A 121 27.27 2.00 11.45
C GLN A 121 26.21 2.71 10.60
N SER A 122 26.58 3.16 9.40
CA SER A 122 25.63 3.79 8.48
C SER A 122 24.49 2.85 8.06
N LEU A 123 24.77 1.55 7.91
CA LEU A 123 23.72 0.56 7.64
C LEU A 123 22.71 0.49 8.79
N PHE A 124 23.18 0.40 10.04
CA PHE A 124 22.28 0.35 11.20
C PHE A 124 21.43 1.62 11.33
N GLU A 125 22.00 2.79 11.04
CA GLU A 125 21.24 4.04 11.01
C GLU A 125 20.10 4.01 9.98
N VAL A 126 20.34 3.46 8.79
CA VAL A 126 19.28 3.23 7.79
C VAL A 126 18.21 2.28 8.34
N LEU A 127 18.60 1.11 8.85
CA LEU A 127 17.66 0.09 9.33
C LEU A 127 16.80 0.55 10.53
N ASP A 128 17.33 1.40 11.40
CA ASP A 128 16.59 1.99 12.52
C ASP A 128 15.52 2.98 12.03
N LEU A 129 15.86 3.81 11.04
CA LEU A 129 14.91 4.70 10.38
C LEU A 129 13.80 3.91 9.68
N GLU A 130 14.16 2.85 8.96
CA GLU A 130 13.21 1.96 8.29
C GLU A 130 12.27 1.25 9.26
N THR A 131 12.76 0.87 10.44
CA THR A 131 11.93 0.26 11.49
C THR A 131 10.83 1.22 11.94
N THR A 132 11.20 2.48 12.20
CA THR A 132 10.23 3.51 12.56
C THR A 132 9.25 3.79 11.42
N PHE A 133 9.76 3.88 10.19
CA PHE A 133 8.93 4.05 8.99
C PHE A 133 7.88 2.94 8.83
N LYS A 134 8.29 1.67 8.96
CA LYS A 134 7.38 0.52 8.87
C LYS A 134 6.27 0.59 9.92
N ASN A 135 6.60 0.91 11.17
CA ASN A 135 5.59 1.04 12.23
C ASN A 135 4.55 2.13 11.89
N ILE A 136 4.97 3.26 11.30
CA ILE A 136 4.02 4.30 10.85
C ILE A 136 3.14 3.76 9.71
N GLY A 137 3.73 3.03 8.76
CA GLY A 137 3.00 2.40 7.66
C GLY A 137 1.95 1.40 8.13
N GLU A 138 2.31 0.51 9.05
CA GLU A 138 1.39 -0.47 9.66
C GLU A 138 0.22 0.21 10.38
N HIS A 139 0.47 1.31 11.10
CA HIS A 139 -0.59 2.08 11.74
C HIS A 139 -1.53 2.75 10.73
N HIS A 140 -0.98 3.25 9.63
CA HIS A 140 -1.74 3.86 8.55
C HIS A 140 -2.62 2.84 7.83
N GLU A 141 -2.06 1.69 7.44
CA GLU A 141 -2.80 0.57 6.84
C GLU A 141 -3.93 0.10 7.76
N ALA A 142 -3.65 -0.10 9.05
CA ALA A 142 -4.67 -0.49 10.02
C ALA A 142 -5.82 0.54 10.11
N ARG A 143 -5.52 1.83 9.95
CA ARG A 143 -6.55 2.89 9.93
C ARG A 143 -7.41 2.82 8.68
N GLU A 144 -6.81 2.58 7.51
CA GLU A 144 -7.55 2.41 6.26
C GLU A 144 -8.51 1.22 6.35
N GLU A 145 -8.02 0.06 6.79
CA GLU A 145 -8.80 -1.17 6.95
C GLU A 145 -9.89 -1.06 8.01
N GLN A 146 -9.65 -0.31 9.09
CA GLN A 146 -10.61 -0.14 10.16
C GLN A 146 -11.71 0.87 9.83
N PHE A 147 -11.40 1.93 9.07
CA PHE A 147 -12.29 3.08 8.90
C PHE A 147 -12.59 3.40 7.43
N LEU A 148 -11.56 3.60 6.61
CA LEU A 148 -11.73 4.14 5.26
C LEU A 148 -12.42 3.14 4.35
N PHE A 149 -11.87 1.93 4.20
CA PHE A 149 -12.41 0.94 3.26
C PHE A 149 -13.81 0.46 3.67
N PRO A 150 -14.10 0.14 4.94
CA PRO A 150 -15.47 -0.18 5.35
C PRO A 150 -16.44 0.99 5.13
N GLY A 151 -16.01 2.22 5.42
CA GLY A 151 -16.85 3.41 5.20
C GLY A 151 -17.20 3.62 3.73
N LEU A 152 -16.24 3.43 2.83
CA LEU A 152 -16.47 3.52 1.39
C LEU A 152 -17.35 2.38 0.86
N ASP A 153 -17.15 1.15 1.35
CA ASP A 153 -17.99 0.00 0.98
C ASP A 153 -19.45 0.19 1.46
N LEU A 154 -19.68 0.92 2.55
CA LEU A 154 -21.02 1.29 3.02
C LEU A 154 -21.64 2.45 2.23
N LEU A 155 -20.83 3.34 1.65
CA LEU A 155 -21.28 4.53 0.93
C LEU A 155 -21.56 4.27 -0.55
N LEU A 156 -20.78 3.38 -1.16
CA LEU A 156 -20.80 3.13 -2.59
C LEU A 156 -21.26 1.72 -2.87
N GLU A 157 -22.09 1.53 -3.89
CA GLU A 157 -22.56 0.21 -4.32
C GLU A 157 -22.52 0.09 -5.86
N GLY A 158 -22.51 -1.14 -6.35
CA GLY A 158 -22.68 -1.44 -7.78
C GLY A 158 -21.69 -0.72 -8.70
N GLU A 159 -22.22 -0.02 -9.70
CA GLU A 159 -21.45 0.61 -10.78
C GLU A 159 -20.60 1.80 -10.31
N GLU A 160 -21.11 2.64 -9.39
CA GLU A 160 -20.35 3.78 -8.84
C GLU A 160 -19.08 3.30 -8.14
N ARG A 161 -19.18 2.19 -7.38
CA ARG A 161 -18.03 1.60 -6.70
C ARG A 161 -16.99 1.08 -7.69
N ALA A 162 -17.44 0.35 -8.73
CA ALA A 162 -16.55 -0.16 -9.76
C ALA A 162 -15.84 0.95 -10.53
N GLU A 163 -16.54 2.06 -10.81
CA GLU A 163 -15.96 3.24 -11.47
C GLU A 163 -14.88 3.90 -10.59
N VAL A 164 -15.14 4.07 -9.29
CA VAL A 164 -14.16 4.64 -8.36
C VAL A 164 -12.91 3.75 -8.27
N LEU A 165 -13.08 2.44 -8.10
CA LEU A 165 -11.96 1.49 -8.07
C LEU A 165 -11.16 1.48 -9.37
N ALA A 166 -11.81 1.60 -10.52
CA ALA A 166 -11.13 1.67 -11.82
C ALA A 166 -10.29 2.94 -12.01
N ARG A 167 -10.63 4.02 -11.30
CA ARG A 167 -9.87 5.27 -11.33
C ARG A 167 -8.55 5.17 -10.56
N CYS A 168 -8.50 4.41 -9.46
CA CYS A 168 -7.31 4.24 -8.63
C CYS A 168 -6.12 3.69 -9.44
N GLU A 169 -5.04 4.47 -9.53
CA GLU A 169 -3.83 4.12 -10.27
C GLU A 169 -2.97 3.07 -9.56
N SER A 170 -3.02 3.02 -8.23
CA SER A 170 -2.32 2.04 -7.38
C SER A 170 -2.65 0.60 -7.77
N LEU A 171 -3.88 0.35 -8.23
CA LEU A 171 -4.35 -0.96 -8.70
C LEU A 171 -3.90 -1.31 -10.13
N LYS A 172 -3.46 -0.34 -10.94
CA LYS A 172 -3.23 -0.54 -12.39
C LYS A 172 -1.92 -1.27 -12.72
N ARG A 173 -1.05 -1.50 -11.73
CA ARG A 173 0.31 -2.06 -11.96
C ARG A 173 0.37 -3.60 -11.97
N GLU A 174 -0.67 -4.29 -11.53
CA GLU A 174 -0.72 -5.77 -11.59
C GLU A 174 -1.04 -6.30 -12.99
N SER A 175 -1.76 -5.52 -13.81
CA SER A 175 -2.22 -5.98 -15.14
C SER A 175 -1.07 -6.18 -16.14
N LEU A 176 0.05 -5.47 -15.98
CA LEU A 176 1.14 -5.45 -16.98
C LEU A 176 2.25 -6.50 -16.76
N LYS A 177 2.28 -7.21 -15.62
CA LYS A 177 3.27 -8.29 -15.39
C LYS A 177 2.78 -9.68 -15.83
N GLY A 178 1.48 -9.86 -16.08
CA GLY A 178 0.90 -11.13 -16.54
C GLY A 178 1.15 -11.48 -18.01
N GLU A 179 1.54 -10.51 -18.84
CA GLU A 179 1.73 -10.72 -20.28
C GLU A 179 3.21 -10.93 -20.69
N SER A 180 4.17 -10.70 -19.80
CA SER A 180 5.60 -10.74 -20.15
C SER A 180 6.27 -12.12 -19.99
N LEU A 181 5.55 -13.17 -19.61
CA LEU A 181 6.12 -14.53 -19.41
C LEU A 181 5.64 -15.60 -20.40
N LYS A 182 4.94 -15.22 -21.47
CA LYS A 182 4.51 -16.16 -22.53
C LYS A 182 5.38 -16.14 -23.79
N GLY A 183 6.57 -15.55 -23.71
CA GLY A 183 7.38 -15.22 -24.88
C GLY A 183 8.69 -15.98 -25.09
N GLU A 184 9.10 -16.91 -24.22
CA GLU A 184 10.33 -17.69 -24.47
C GLU A 184 10.14 -19.15 -24.05
N SER A 185 9.58 -19.94 -24.97
CA SER A 185 9.75 -21.39 -24.94
C SER A 185 9.96 -21.89 -26.35
N LEU A 186 11.14 -22.48 -26.54
CA LEU A 186 11.45 -23.57 -27.47
C LEU A 186 11.53 -23.22 -28.97
N LYS A 187 12.76 -22.93 -29.41
CA LYS A 187 13.29 -23.60 -30.60
C LYS A 187 14.43 -24.52 -30.17
N GLY A 188 14.06 -25.78 -29.98
CA GLY A 188 15.00 -26.89 -30.06
C GLY A 188 15.33 -27.23 -31.51
N GLU A 189 16.54 -27.75 -31.65
CA GLU A 189 16.93 -28.86 -32.56
C GLU A 189 16.92 -28.60 -34.08
N SER A 190 18.13 -28.49 -34.64
CA SER A 190 18.73 -29.52 -35.52
C SER A 190 20.24 -29.32 -35.60
#